data_AF-A0A2I0T5G4-F1
#
_entry.id   AF-A0A2I0T5G4-F1
#
_cell.length_a   1.000
_cell.length_b   1.000
_cell.length_c   1.000
_cell.angle_alpha   90.00
_cell.angle_beta   90.00
_cell.angle_gamma   90.00
#
_symmetry.space_group_name_H-M   'P 1'
#
loop_
_entity.id
_entity.type
_entity.pdbx_description
1 polymer ?
#
loop_
_entity_poly.entity_id
_entity_poly.type
_entity_poly.pdbx_seq_one_letter_code
_entity_poly.pdbx_strand_id
1 'polypeptide(L)'
;MVSSIPYKLDGGLHSPCRLITTIDFLEKILTFNPMDRLTAEMGLQHPYMSPYSCPEDEPVSQHPFRIEDEIDDILLMEANQSQMSNWDRYGTQGWVTDQTLA
;
A
#
# COMPACT_ATOMS: atom_id res chain seq x y z
N MET A 1 10.68 5.27 -24.13
CA MET A 1 12.08 5.21 -23.67
C MET A 1 12.02 5.32 -22.16
N VAL A 2 11.98 4.19 -21.46
CA VAL A 2 12.11 4.20 -19.99
C VAL A 2 13.58 4.42 -19.70
N SER A 3 13.96 5.62 -19.26
CA SER A 3 15.30 5.85 -18.74
C SER A 3 15.44 4.95 -17.52
N SER A 4 16.19 3.86 -17.67
CA SER A 4 16.55 3.01 -16.54
C SER A 4 17.19 3.89 -15.48
N ILE A 5 16.51 4.10 -14.35
CA ILE A 5 17.12 4.69 -13.17
C ILE A 5 18.32 3.81 -12.85
N PRO A 6 19.57 4.32 -12.97
CA PRO A 6 20.71 3.51 -12.64
C PRO A 6 20.62 3.26 -11.14
N TYR A 7 20.37 2.01 -10.75
CA TYR A 7 20.59 1.57 -9.38
C TYR A 7 22.07 1.80 -9.10
N LYS A 8 22.37 2.98 -8.55
CA LYS A 8 23.71 3.34 -8.10
C LYS A 8 23.97 2.48 -6.87
N LEU A 9 24.44 1.26 -7.10
CA LEU A 9 24.99 0.39 -6.07
C LEU A 9 26.35 0.95 -5.67
N ASP A 10 26.40 2.19 -5.18
CA ASP A 10 27.58 2.70 -4.52
C ASP A 10 27.65 2.03 -3.15
N GLY A 11 28.52 1.02 -3.09
CA GLY A 11 28.79 0.17 -1.94
C GLY A 11 29.26 0.96 -0.73
N GLY A 12 28.30 1.46 0.06
CA GLY A 12 28.57 2.19 1.28
C GLY A 12 27.32 2.33 2.14
N LEU A 13 26.82 1.23 2.71
CA LEU A 13 25.79 1.25 3.74
C LEU A 13 26.26 1.93 5.06
N HIS A 14 27.50 2.45 5.11
CA HIS A 14 28.19 2.88 6.32
C HIS A 14 28.51 4.40 6.36
N SER A 15 27.62 5.25 5.85
CA SER A 15 27.61 6.65 6.26
C SER A 15 26.67 6.80 7.47
N PRO A 16 27.15 7.22 8.66
CA PRO A 16 26.31 7.37 9.86
C PRO A 16 25.07 8.25 9.61
N CYS A 17 25.21 9.25 8.75
CA CYS A 17 24.13 10.16 8.35
C CYS A 17 22.99 9.46 7.60
N ARG A 18 23.25 8.34 6.91
CA ARG A 18 22.24 7.62 6.12
C ARG A 18 21.27 6.84 6.99
N LEU A 19 21.73 6.33 8.13
CA LEU A 19 20.85 5.69 9.11
C LEU A 19 19.92 6.72 9.76
N ILE A 20 20.43 7.91 10.07
CA ILE A 20 19.65 9.00 10.67
C ILE A 20 18.50 9.41 9.74
N THR A 21 18.77 9.62 8.44
CA THR A 21 17.72 9.98 7.47
C THR A 21 16.73 8.84 7.22
N THR A 22 17.16 7.58 7.35
CA THR A 22 16.27 6.41 7.23
C THR A 22 15.32 6.34 8.41
N ILE A 23 15.82 6.50 9.64
CA ILE A 23 15.02 6.46 10.85
C ILE A 23 14.02 7.63 10.87
N ASP A 24 14.47 8.85 10.54
CA ASP A 24 13.59 10.03 10.43
C ASP A 24 12.49 9.84 9.38
N PHE A 25 12.79 9.17 8.26
CA PHE A 25 11.78 8.81 7.26
C PHE A 25 10.75 7.82 7.83
N LEU A 26 11.21 6.76 8.51
CA LEU A 26 10.35 5.73 9.09
C LEU A 26 9.41 6.32 10.16
N GLU A 27 9.90 7.22 11.02
CA GLU A 27 9.10 7.89 12.03
C GLU A 27 7.92 8.67 11.41
N LYS A 28 8.17 9.36 10.29
CA LYS A 28 7.14 10.17 9.60
C LYS A 28 6.09 9.33 8.86
N ILE A 29 6.49 8.21 8.24
CA ILE A 29 5.53 7.34 7.53
C ILE A 29 4.74 6.43 8.49
N LEU A 30 5.32 6.08 9.64
CA LEU A 30 4.69 5.26 10.68
C LEU A 30 3.97 6.10 11.74
N THR A 31 3.68 7.37 11.45
CA THR A 31 2.92 8.24 12.34
C THR A 31 1.50 7.70 12.56
N PHE A 32 1.11 7.62 13.84
CA PHE A 32 -0.14 7.01 14.27
C PHE A 32 -1.37 7.80 13.80
N ASN A 33 -1.37 9.12 14.02
CA ASN A 33 -2.45 9.97 13.54
C ASN A 33 -2.40 10.05 12.01
N PRO A 34 -3.43 9.61 11.27
CA PRO A 34 -3.41 9.64 9.81
C PRO A 34 -3.34 11.07 9.24
N MET A 35 -3.83 12.07 9.97
CA MET A 35 -3.77 13.47 9.54
C MET A 35 -2.36 14.06 9.61
N ASP A 36 -1.50 13.49 10.46
CA ASP A 36 -0.11 13.93 10.64
C ASP A 36 0.87 13.06 9.82
N ARG A 37 0.37 11.99 9.18
CA ARG A 37 1.21 11.05 8.41
C ARG A 37 1.70 11.71 7.14
N LEU A 38 2.97 11.45 6.82
CA LEU A 38 3.61 11.94 5.60
C LEU A 38 2.83 11.53 4.34
N THR A 39 2.58 12.48 3.44
CA THR A 39 1.97 12.22 2.13
C THR A 39 2.98 11.58 1.17
N ALA A 40 2.50 10.95 0.09
CA ALA A 40 3.37 10.35 -0.92
C ALA A 40 4.33 11.38 -1.55
N GLU A 41 3.82 12.57 -1.91
CA GLU A 41 4.62 13.66 -2.49
C GLU A 41 5.73 14.14 -1.54
N MET A 42 5.40 14.35 -0.26
CA MET A 42 6.38 14.77 0.75
C MET A 42 7.39 13.65 1.06
N GLY A 43 6.97 12.39 0.96
CA GLY A 43 7.82 11.23 1.14
C GLY A 43 8.87 11.07 0.05
N LEU A 44 8.51 11.33 -1.20
CA LEU A 44 9.44 11.29 -2.33
C LEU A 44 10.49 12.41 -2.27
N GLN A 45 10.13 13.58 -1.73
CA GLN A 45 11.05 14.69 -1.50
C GLN A 45 12.00 14.49 -0.29
N HIS A 46 11.83 13.40 0.47
CA HIS A 46 12.62 13.17 1.68
C HIS A 46 14.11 12.92 1.34
N PRO A 47 15.08 13.40 2.15
CA PRO A 47 16.52 13.16 1.91
C PRO A 47 16.91 11.69 1.75
N TYR A 48 16.16 10.78 2.39
CA TYR A 48 16.32 9.34 2.22
C TYR A 48 16.01 8.86 0.79
N MET A 49 15.01 9.45 0.13
CA MET A 49 14.54 9.13 -1.22
C MET A 49 15.25 9.93 -2.32
N SER A 50 16.14 10.87 -1.97
CA SER A 50 16.86 11.72 -2.93
C SER A 50 17.52 10.97 -4.10
N PRO A 51 18.10 9.77 -3.95
CA PRO A 51 18.68 9.03 -5.08
C PRO A 51 17.64 8.49 -6.08
N TYR A 52 16.37 8.44 -5.68
CA TYR A 52 15.28 7.85 -6.46
C TYR A 52 14.26 8.89 -6.94
N SER A 53 14.19 10.06 -6.29
CA SER A 53 13.24 11.11 -6.65
C SER A 53 13.54 11.70 -8.03
N CYS A 54 12.52 11.70 -8.87
CA CYS A 54 12.57 12.16 -10.27
C CYS A 54 11.18 12.74 -10.62
N PRO A 55 10.92 14.03 -10.32
CA PRO A 55 9.59 14.63 -10.48
C PRO A 55 9.01 14.49 -11.90
N GLU A 56 9.87 14.45 -12.91
CA GLU A 56 9.50 14.24 -14.31
C GLU A 56 9.07 12.80 -14.66
N ASP A 57 9.45 11.81 -13.85
CA ASP A 57 9.11 10.38 -14.00
C ASP A 57 8.13 9.89 -12.91
N GLU A 58 7.51 10.82 -12.18
CA GLU A 58 6.53 10.57 -11.12
C GLU A 58 5.13 11.12 -11.53
N PRO A 59 4.43 10.49 -12.50
CA PRO A 59 3.15 11.00 -13.00
C PRO A 59 2.01 10.87 -11.97
N VAL A 60 1.13 11.87 -11.95
CA VAL A 60 -0.12 11.86 -11.15
C VAL A 60 -1.31 11.58 -12.06
N SER A 61 -2.29 10.82 -11.57
CA SER A 61 -3.53 10.59 -12.31
C SER A 61 -4.28 11.91 -12.57
N GLN A 62 -4.75 12.11 -13.79
CA GLN A 62 -5.51 13.30 -14.18
C GLN A 62 -6.94 13.29 -13.65
N HIS A 63 -7.47 12.11 -13.32
CA HIS A 63 -8.81 11.95 -12.78
C HIS A 63 -8.79 11.03 -11.55
N PRO A 64 -9.64 11.30 -10.55
CA PRO A 64 -9.89 10.36 -9.47
C PRO A 64 -10.31 9.00 -10.01
N PHE A 65 -9.96 7.95 -9.30
CA PHE A 65 -10.42 6.60 -9.62
C PHE A 65 -11.93 6.50 -9.39
N ARG A 66 -12.66 5.93 -10.36
CA ARG A 66 -14.09 5.64 -10.27
C ARG A 66 -14.27 4.15 -10.49
N ILE A 67 -14.79 3.45 -9.49
CA ILE A 67 -14.86 1.98 -9.53
C ILE A 67 -15.79 1.48 -10.64
N GLU A 68 -16.84 2.23 -10.98
CA GLU A 68 -17.80 1.91 -12.04
C GLU A 68 -17.16 1.81 -13.43
N ASP A 69 -16.06 2.54 -13.65
CA ASP A 69 -15.39 2.59 -14.95
C ASP A 69 -14.51 1.34 -15.20
N GLU A 70 -14.31 0.49 -14.18
CA GLU A 70 -13.43 -0.69 -14.19
C GLU A 70 -14.17 -2.02 -13.94
N ILE A 71 -15.45 -1.97 -13.57
CA ILE A 71 -16.27 -3.19 -13.40
C ILE A 71 -16.88 -3.55 -14.76
N ASP A 72 -16.52 -4.72 -15.29
CA ASP A 72 -17.16 -5.28 -16.49
C ASP A 72 -18.65 -5.56 -16.24
N ASP A 73 -19.49 -5.32 -17.26
CA ASP A 73 -20.96 -5.55 -17.22
C ASP A 73 -21.35 -6.97 -16.73
N ILE A 74 -20.47 -7.95 -16.95
CA ILE A 74 -20.64 -9.34 -16.53
C ILE A 74 -20.68 -9.47 -15.00
N LEU A 75 -19.79 -8.74 -14.30
CA LEU A 75 -19.72 -8.75 -12.84
C LEU A 75 -20.89 -7.99 -12.20
N LEU A 76 -21.45 -7.00 -12.90
CA LEU A 76 -22.67 -6.30 -12.48
C LEU A 76 -23.89 -7.22 -12.51
N MET A 77 -23.97 -8.14 -13.48
CA MET A 77 -25.04 -9.15 -13.53
C MET A 77 -24.91 -10.20 -12.41
N GLU A 78 -23.69 -10.62 -12.06
CA GLU A 78 -23.43 -11.54 -10.94
C GLU A 78 -23.67 -10.90 -9.57
N ALA A 79 -23.36 -9.61 -9.41
CA ALA A 79 -23.64 -8.85 -8.18
C ALA A 79 -25.15 -8.72 -7.91
N ASN A 80 -25.97 -8.61 -8.96
CA ASN A 80 -27.43 -8.58 -8.82
C ASN A 80 -28.03 -9.95 -8.44
N GLN A 81 -27.39 -11.05 -8.82
CA GLN A 81 -27.84 -12.41 -8.45
C GLN A 81 -27.38 -12.87 -7.06
N SER A 82 -26.37 -12.22 -6.48
CA SER A 82 -25.69 -12.71 -5.26
C SER A 82 -26.01 -11.92 -3.99
N GLN A 83 -27.07 -11.09 -3.99
CA GLN A 83 -27.60 -10.44 -2.78
C GLN A 83 -28.38 -11.39 -1.86
N MET A 84 -28.25 -12.71 -2.03
CA MET A 84 -28.70 -13.71 -1.07
C MET A 84 -27.50 -14.54 -0.60
N SER A 85 -26.97 -14.12 0.56
CA SER A 85 -26.18 -14.89 1.53
C SER A 85 -24.79 -15.40 1.12
N ASN A 86 -23.75 -14.62 1.44
CA ASN A 86 -22.40 -15.16 1.67
C ASN A 86 -21.93 -15.05 3.13
N TRP A 87 -22.50 -14.15 3.94
CA TRP A 87 -22.15 -14.03 5.37
C TRP A 87 -22.76 -15.13 6.26
N ASP A 88 -23.88 -15.72 5.86
CA ASP A 88 -24.56 -16.79 6.62
C ASP A 88 -23.83 -18.15 6.55
N ARG A 89 -22.83 -18.29 5.66
CA ARG A 89 -22.12 -19.55 5.43
C ARG A 89 -20.90 -19.76 6.32
N TYR A 90 -20.33 -18.69 6.88
CA TYR A 90 -19.10 -18.75 7.69
C TYR A 90 -19.34 -18.78 9.21
N GLY A 91 -20.60 -18.67 9.67
CA GLY A 91 -20.94 -18.66 11.10
C GLY A 91 -21.21 -20.03 11.74
N THR A 92 -21.29 -21.12 10.97
CA THR A 92 -21.80 -22.42 11.47
C THR A 92 -20.82 -23.59 11.38
N GLN A 93 -19.58 -23.38 10.92
CA GLN A 93 -18.59 -24.46 10.84
C GLN A 93 -17.27 -24.06 11.48
N GLY A 94 -17.06 -24.49 12.74
CA GLY A 94 -15.70 -24.66 13.25
C GLY A 94 -15.46 -24.27 14.70
N TRP A 95 -16.14 -24.93 15.65
CA TRP A 95 -15.53 -25.47 16.88
C TRP A 95 -16.38 -26.66 17.35
N VAL A 96 -16.17 -27.82 16.76
CA VAL A 96 -16.53 -29.10 17.40
C VAL A 96 -15.25 -29.91 17.50
N THR A 97 -15.09 -30.54 18.67
CA THR A 97 -13.97 -31.32 19.25
C THR A 97 -13.05 -30.46 20.12
N ASP A 98 -12.81 -30.75 21.40
CA ASP A 98 -13.00 -31.96 22.20
C ASP A 98 -13.11 -31.57 23.70
N GLN A 99 -14.01 -32.22 24.45
CA GLN A 99 -13.78 -32.54 25.87
C GLN A 99 -14.79 -33.59 26.33
N THR A 100 -14.46 -34.85 26.07
CA THR A 100 -14.81 -35.92 27.02
C THR A 100 -13.78 -35.83 28.14
N LEU A 101 -14.20 -35.46 29.36
CA LEU A 101 -13.66 -35.87 30.67
C LEU A 101 -14.18 -34.93 31.79
N ALA A 102 -15.30 -35.32 32.42
CA ALA A 102 -15.59 -35.26 33.86
C ALA A 102 -17.05 -35.68 34.09
#